data_AF-A0A522RQH3-F1
#
_entry.id   AF-A0A522RQH3-F1
#
_cell.length_a   1.000
_cell.length_b   1.000
_cell.length_c   1.000
_cell.angle_alpha   90.00
_cell.angle_beta   90.00
_cell.angle_gamma   90.00
#
_symmetry.space_group_name_H-M   'P 1'
#
loop_
_entity.id
_entity.type
_entity.pdbx_description
1 polymer ?
#
loop_
_entity_poly.entity_id
_entity_poly.type
_entity_poly.pdbx_seq_one_letter_code
_entity_poly.pdbx_strand_id
1 'polypeptide(L)'
;MLTTDAATRWRSGSPFLALGGAAIIAGGLLAAVVGLPGTAMFNLPLRHFAWASAYLVLIVGVAQIVFGAGQAWLSARVPETRWVAGEWVVFNLGNAGVIAGTLCARFWMVLAGTLLFAAGIALFLLGTRDGVRDGWLVGYRVLPALIFLSSLVGLALALGGR
;
A
#
# COMPACT_ATOMS: atom_id res chain seq x y z
N MET A 1 -0.03 30.06 -14.85
CA MET A 1 0.93 28.92 -14.91
C MET A 1 0.99 28.14 -13.59
N LEU A 2 1.04 28.78 -12.41
CA LEU A 2 1.09 28.08 -11.10
C LEU A 2 -0.09 27.12 -10.80
N THR A 3 -1.28 27.36 -11.36
CA THR A 3 -2.49 26.57 -11.08
C THR A 3 -2.59 25.27 -11.89
N THR A 4 -2.07 25.27 -13.12
CA THR A 4 -2.12 24.12 -14.03
C THR A 4 -1.20 22.99 -13.56
N ASP A 5 -0.03 23.35 -13.02
CA ASP A 5 0.93 22.38 -12.48
C ASP A 5 0.42 21.75 -11.18
N ALA A 6 -0.25 22.53 -10.33
CA ALA A 6 -0.88 22.02 -9.11
C ALA A 6 -1.99 21.02 -9.44
N ALA A 7 -2.89 21.35 -10.37
CA ALA A 7 -3.97 20.44 -10.79
C ALA A 7 -3.43 19.15 -11.42
N THR A 8 -2.37 19.23 -12.22
CA THR A 8 -1.74 18.06 -12.84
C THR A 8 -1.09 17.16 -11.80
N ARG A 9 -0.40 17.72 -10.81
CA ARG A 9 0.18 16.96 -9.68
C ARG A 9 -0.88 16.20 -8.89
N TRP A 10 -2.01 16.84 -8.58
CA TRP A 10 -3.12 16.18 -7.87
C TRP A 10 -3.79 15.09 -8.70
N ARG A 11 -3.92 15.28 -10.02
CA ARG A 11 -4.42 14.24 -10.93
C ARG A 11 -3.54 13.00 -10.92
N SER A 12 -2.21 13.15 -10.86
CA SER A 12 -1.30 12.00 -10.73
C SER A 12 -1.50 11.22 -9.43
N GLY A 13 -1.93 11.87 -8.34
CA GLY A 13 -2.27 11.21 -7.07
C GLY A 13 -3.63 10.51 -7.06
N SER A 14 -4.57 10.93 -7.92
CA SER A 14 -5.96 10.45 -7.92
C SER A 14 -6.17 8.93 -7.95
N PRO A 15 -5.43 8.10 -8.73
CA PRO A 15 -5.65 6.65 -8.73
C PRO A 15 -5.32 6.01 -7.37
N PHE A 16 -4.33 6.52 -6.65
CA PHE A 16 -3.97 6.06 -5.32
C PHE A 16 -5.04 6.43 -4.28
N LEU A 17 -5.57 7.65 -4.38
CA LEU A 17 -6.64 8.12 -3.50
C LEU A 17 -7.93 7.31 -3.70
N ALA A 18 -8.32 7.09 -4.95
CA ALA A 18 -9.54 6.37 -5.28
C ALA A 18 -9.48 4.92 -4.78
N LEU A 19 -8.41 4.20 -5.13
CA LEU A 19 -8.26 2.81 -4.72
C LEU A 19 -8.00 2.67 -3.22
N GLY A 20 -7.25 3.61 -2.62
CA GLY A 20 -7.01 3.59 -1.18
C GLY A 20 -8.29 3.87 -0.39
N GLY A 21 -9.11 4.82 -0.82
CA GLY A 21 -10.43 5.06 -0.25
C GLY A 21 -11.34 3.83 -0.38
N ALA A 22 -11.36 3.20 -1.56
CA ALA A 22 -12.11 1.97 -1.77
C ALA A 22 -11.65 0.83 -0.84
N ALA A 23 -10.34 0.69 -0.61
CA ALA A 23 -9.78 -0.31 0.29
C ALA A 23 -10.14 -0.06 1.75
N ILE A 24 -10.14 1.20 2.21
CA ILE A 24 -10.59 1.56 3.56
C ILE A 24 -12.05 1.15 3.75
N ILE A 25 -12.91 1.48 2.78
CA ILE A 25 -14.33 1.12 2.83
C ILE A 25 -14.48 -0.40 2.84
N ALA A 26 -13.79 -1.11 1.94
CA ALA A 26 -13.85 -2.57 1.86
C ALA A 26 -13.37 -3.25 3.16
N GLY A 27 -12.27 -2.77 3.75
CA GLY A 27 -11.76 -3.28 5.03
C GLY A 27 -12.71 -3.01 6.20
N GLY A 28 -13.32 -1.81 6.26
CA GLY A 28 -14.33 -1.47 7.26
C GLY A 28 -15.61 -2.31 7.13
N LEU A 29 -16.08 -2.52 5.89
CA LEU A 29 -17.20 -3.42 5.61
C LEU A 29 -16.88 -4.86 6.01
N LEU A 30 -15.66 -5.34 5.72
CA LEU A 30 -15.22 -6.66 6.13
C LEU A 30 -15.24 -6.82 7.65
N ALA A 31 -14.77 -5.81 8.40
CA ALA A 31 -14.84 -5.81 9.86
C ALA A 31 -16.29 -5.84 10.37
N ALA A 32 -17.18 -5.03 9.79
CA ALA A 32 -18.59 -5.00 10.16
C ALA A 32 -19.26 -6.36 9.92
N VAL A 33 -18.97 -7.01 8.80
CA VAL A 33 -19.52 -8.35 8.49
C VAL A 33 -19.02 -9.40 9.48
N VAL A 34 -17.73 -9.37 9.84
CA VAL A 34 -17.15 -10.31 10.82
C VAL A 34 -17.69 -10.08 12.24
N GLY A 35 -18.08 -8.85 12.57
CA GLY A 35 -18.66 -8.51 13.87
C GLY A 35 -20.15 -8.88 14.03
N LEU A 36 -20.84 -9.31 12.97
CA LEU A 36 -22.25 -9.67 13.04
C LEU A 36 -22.47 -11.01 13.78
N PRO A 37 -23.50 -11.14 14.62
CA PRO A 37 -23.86 -12.41 15.23
C PRO A 37 -24.25 -13.43 14.14
N GLY A 38 -23.62 -14.61 14.15
CA GLY A 38 -23.95 -15.70 13.22
C GLY A 38 -23.17 -15.72 11.89
N THR A 39 -22.32 -14.75 11.60
CA THR A 39 -21.44 -14.74 10.41
C THR A 39 -20.16 -15.53 10.66
N ALA A 40 -20.27 -16.82 10.99
CA ALA A 40 -19.20 -17.80 10.76
C ALA A 40 -19.10 -18.13 9.26
N MET A 41 -19.18 -17.12 8.39
CA MET A 41 -19.58 -17.25 6.99
C MET A 41 -18.59 -18.04 6.12
N PHE A 42 -17.38 -18.24 6.60
CA PHE A 42 -16.43 -19.15 6.01
C PHE A 42 -15.75 -19.86 7.17
N ASN A 43 -15.51 -21.17 7.06
CA ASN A 43 -14.65 -21.96 7.97
C ASN A 43 -13.20 -21.44 8.04
N LEU A 44 -12.93 -20.20 7.60
CA LEU A 44 -11.67 -19.52 7.76
C LEU A 44 -11.56 -18.99 9.20
N PRO A 45 -10.38 -19.10 9.83
CA PRO A 45 -10.21 -18.63 11.20
C PRO A 45 -10.41 -17.12 11.29
N LEU A 46 -11.22 -16.65 12.26
CA LEU A 46 -11.58 -15.23 12.48
C LEU A 46 -10.38 -14.27 12.43
N ARG A 47 -9.22 -14.75 12.89
CA ARG A 47 -7.93 -14.04 12.83
C ARG A 47 -7.52 -13.59 11.41
N HIS A 48 -7.82 -14.37 10.37
CA HIS A 48 -7.46 -14.03 8.99
C HIS A 48 -8.32 -12.89 8.45
N PHE A 49 -9.61 -12.84 8.81
CA PHE A 49 -10.48 -11.75 8.39
C PHE A 49 -10.19 -10.46 9.14
N ALA A 50 -9.93 -10.54 10.45
CA ALA A 50 -9.47 -9.38 11.23
C ALA A 50 -8.14 -8.84 10.67
N TRP A 51 -7.19 -9.73 10.36
CA TRP A 51 -5.95 -9.37 9.70
C TRP A 51 -6.18 -8.73 8.32
N ALA A 52 -7.00 -9.34 7.46
CA ALA A 52 -7.25 -8.84 6.12
C ALA A 52 -7.95 -7.48 6.12
N SER A 53 -8.89 -7.27 7.04
CA SER A 53 -9.54 -5.97 7.26
C SER A 53 -8.51 -4.90 7.65
N ALA A 54 -7.69 -5.17 8.66
CA ALA A 54 -6.66 -4.23 9.09
C ALA A 54 -5.63 -3.96 7.98
N TYR A 55 -5.22 -4.98 7.24
CA TYR A 55 -4.30 -4.87 6.11
C TYR A 55 -4.87 -4.01 4.98
N LEU A 56 -6.15 -4.21 4.63
CA LEU A 56 -6.85 -3.39 3.63
C LEU A 56 -6.92 -1.92 4.06
N VAL A 57 -7.31 -1.64 5.30
CA VAL A 57 -7.44 -0.26 5.79
C VAL A 57 -6.07 0.43 5.86
N LEU A 58 -5.08 -0.20 6.50
CA LEU A 58 -3.82 0.46 6.82
C LEU A 58 -2.85 0.48 5.64
N ILE A 59 -2.69 -0.64 4.94
CA ILE A 59 -1.65 -0.79 3.91
C ILE A 59 -2.20 -0.44 2.53
N VAL A 60 -3.27 -1.11 2.09
CA VAL A 60 -3.87 -0.84 0.77
C VAL A 60 -4.57 0.52 0.75
N GLY A 61 -5.10 0.94 1.90
CA GLY A 61 -5.81 2.20 2.08
C GLY A 61 -4.91 3.38 2.45
N VAL A 62 -4.64 3.52 3.74
CA VAL A 62 -3.96 4.68 4.34
C VAL A 62 -2.57 4.88 3.74
N ALA A 63 -1.72 3.84 3.72
CA ALA A 63 -0.37 3.98 3.18
C ALA A 63 -0.38 4.36 1.70
N GLN A 64 -1.26 3.77 0.89
CA GLN A 64 -1.40 4.13 -0.53
C GLN A 64 -1.82 5.59 -0.72
N ILE A 65 -2.79 6.08 0.05
CA ILE A 65 -3.20 7.49 0.02
C ILE A 65 -2.03 8.39 0.38
N VAL A 66 -1.28 8.06 1.45
CA VAL A 66 -0.11 8.82 1.86
C VAL A 66 0.96 8.81 0.76
N PHE A 67 1.23 7.68 0.13
CA PHE A 67 2.23 7.56 -0.94
C PHE A 67 1.88 8.43 -2.15
N GLY A 68 0.65 8.33 -2.66
CA GLY A 68 0.18 9.12 -3.79
C GLY A 68 0.09 10.62 -3.49
N ALA A 69 -0.41 11.00 -2.31
CA ALA A 69 -0.47 12.40 -1.89
C ALA A 69 0.93 12.99 -1.65
N GLY A 70 1.83 12.21 -1.05
CA GLY A 70 3.21 12.61 -0.81
C GLY A 70 3.99 12.85 -2.09
N GLN A 71 3.82 12.00 -3.12
CA GLN A 71 4.42 12.27 -4.43
C GLN A 71 3.83 13.51 -5.11
N ALA A 72 2.51 13.69 -5.07
CA ALA A 72 1.88 14.89 -5.65
C ALA A 72 2.39 16.18 -4.99
N TRP A 73 2.65 16.14 -3.68
CA TRP A 73 3.00 17.32 -2.90
C TRP A 73 4.50 17.59 -2.77
N LEU A 74 5.34 16.55 -2.67
CA LEU A 74 6.76 16.67 -2.30
C LEU A 74 7.72 16.53 -3.49
N SER A 75 7.27 15.98 -4.62
CA SER A 75 8.13 15.82 -5.80
C SER A 75 8.52 17.18 -6.40
N ALA A 76 9.81 17.34 -6.72
CA ALA A 76 10.31 18.57 -7.35
C ALA A 76 9.72 18.80 -8.74
N ARG A 77 9.54 17.72 -9.49
CA ARG A 77 8.94 17.74 -10.84
C ARG A 77 7.62 17.00 -10.82
N VAL A 78 6.75 17.31 -11.79
CA VAL A 78 5.51 16.53 -11.98
C VAL A 78 5.92 15.09 -12.30
N PRO A 79 5.45 14.08 -11.53
CA PRO A 79 5.76 12.69 -11.81
C PRO A 79 5.27 12.27 -13.19
N GLU A 80 6.09 11.53 -13.92
CA GLU A 80 5.71 11.01 -15.23
C GLU A 80 4.56 10.00 -15.10
N THR A 81 3.53 10.10 -15.95
CA THR A 81 2.34 9.23 -15.89
C THR A 81 2.68 7.74 -15.97
N ARG A 82 3.69 7.36 -16.78
CA ARG A 82 4.14 5.97 -16.91
C ARG A 82 4.76 5.45 -15.62
N TRP A 83 5.53 6.30 -14.93
CA TRP A 83 6.16 5.97 -13.66
C TRP A 83 5.09 5.75 -12.58
N VAL A 84 4.15 6.69 -12.47
CA VAL A 84 3.01 6.62 -11.56
C VAL A 84 2.15 5.37 -11.79
N ALA A 85 1.88 5.04 -13.06
CA ALA A 85 1.16 3.82 -13.40
C ALA A 85 1.94 2.56 -12.99
N GLY A 86 3.26 2.54 -13.20
CA GLY A 86 4.14 1.45 -12.77
C GLY A 86 4.12 1.26 -11.25
N GLU A 87 4.27 2.33 -10.48
CA GLU A 87 4.16 2.33 -9.01
C GLU A 87 2.82 1.77 -8.55
N TRP A 88 1.73 2.27 -9.13
CA TRP A 88 0.38 1.82 -8.81
C TRP A 88 0.17 0.33 -9.11
N VAL A 89 0.57 -0.14 -10.29
CA VAL A 89 0.42 -1.54 -10.68
C VAL A 89 1.25 -2.45 -9.79
N VAL A 90 2.54 -2.14 -9.62
CA VAL A 90 3.47 -2.96 -8.83
C VAL A 90 3.03 -3.04 -7.37
N PHE A 91 2.68 -1.90 -6.77
CA PHE A 91 2.22 -1.86 -5.39
C PHE A 91 0.93 -2.66 -5.19
N ASN A 92 -0.05 -2.53 -6.08
CA ASN A 92 -1.33 -3.22 -5.94
C ASN A 92 -1.25 -4.72 -6.23
N LEU A 93 -0.48 -5.12 -7.24
CA LEU A 93 -0.20 -6.55 -7.48
C LEU A 93 0.55 -7.18 -6.31
N GLY A 94 1.50 -6.46 -5.70
CA GLY A 94 2.20 -6.94 -4.51
C GLY A 94 1.25 -7.19 -3.35
N ASN A 95 0.40 -6.21 -3.03
CA ASN A 95 -0.63 -6.35 -1.99
C ASN A 95 -1.62 -7.48 -2.28
N ALA A 96 -2.10 -7.59 -3.53
CA ALA A 96 -2.98 -8.68 -3.93
C ALA A 96 -2.34 -10.06 -3.73
N GLY A 97 -1.06 -10.20 -4.07
CA GLY A 97 -0.28 -11.43 -3.84
C GLY A 97 -0.14 -11.78 -2.36
N VAL A 98 0.14 -10.79 -1.51
CA VAL A 98 0.23 -10.99 -0.05
C VAL A 98 -1.12 -11.42 0.53
N ILE A 99 -2.21 -10.74 0.17
CA ILE A 99 -3.57 -11.06 0.65
C ILE A 99 -3.98 -12.45 0.18
N ALA A 100 -3.90 -12.72 -1.13
CA ALA A 100 -4.31 -14.00 -1.70
C ALA A 100 -3.46 -15.16 -1.15
N GLY A 101 -2.14 -14.98 -1.05
CA GLY A 101 -1.24 -15.97 -0.48
C GLY A 101 -1.54 -16.27 0.99
N THR A 102 -1.89 -15.26 1.77
CA THR A 102 -2.21 -15.44 3.19
C THR A 102 -3.54 -16.14 3.38
N LEU A 103 -4.58 -15.73 2.64
CA LEU A 103 -5.91 -16.35 2.71
C LEU A 103 -5.92 -17.79 2.19
N CYS A 104 -5.13 -18.09 1.16
CA CYS A 104 -4.99 -19.44 0.60
C CYS A 104 -3.87 -20.27 1.25
N ALA A 105 -3.24 -19.77 2.32
CA ALA A 105 -2.11 -20.41 3.01
C ALA A 105 -0.96 -20.86 2.07
N ARG A 106 -0.68 -20.07 1.03
CA ARG A 106 0.27 -20.39 -0.04
C ARG A 106 1.51 -19.51 0.08
N PHE A 107 2.53 -20.02 0.75
CA PHE A 107 3.78 -19.28 1.02
C PHE A 107 4.37 -18.61 -0.22
N TRP A 108 4.47 -19.33 -1.36
CA TRP A 108 5.11 -18.79 -2.56
C TRP A 108 4.40 -17.56 -3.13
N MET A 109 3.08 -17.48 -2.96
CA MET A 109 2.30 -16.29 -3.34
C MET A 109 2.59 -15.13 -2.39
N VAL A 110 2.69 -15.38 -1.08
CA VAL A 110 3.06 -14.35 -0.09
C VAL A 110 4.47 -13.83 -0.36
N LEU A 111 5.43 -14.71 -0.64
CA LEU A 111 6.80 -14.32 -0.99
C LEU A 111 6.83 -13.44 -2.23
N ALA A 112 6.24 -13.91 -3.35
CA ALA A 112 6.21 -13.15 -4.59
C ALA A 112 5.50 -11.80 -4.42
N GLY A 113 4.37 -11.77 -3.71
CA GLY A 113 3.63 -10.56 -3.39
C GLY A 113 4.44 -9.59 -2.53
N THR A 114 5.14 -10.09 -1.51
CA THR A 114 5.97 -9.27 -0.62
C THR A 114 7.15 -8.65 -1.36
N LEU A 115 7.81 -9.41 -2.24
CA LEU A 115 8.90 -8.88 -3.08
C LEU A 115 8.39 -7.79 -4.02
N LEU A 116 7.23 -7.99 -4.65
CA LEU A 116 6.63 -7.00 -5.54
C LEU A 116 6.15 -5.75 -4.78
N PHE A 117 5.57 -5.93 -3.59
CA PHE A 117 5.20 -4.85 -2.67
C PHE A 117 6.42 -4.02 -2.25
N ALA A 118 7.51 -4.69 -1.86
CA ALA A 118 8.77 -4.05 -1.50
C ALA A 118 9.36 -3.26 -2.68
N ALA A 119 9.32 -3.81 -3.89
CA ALA A 119 9.71 -3.10 -5.11
C ALA A 119 8.84 -1.86 -5.34
N GLY A 120 7.53 -1.95 -5.12
CA GLY A 120 6.61 -0.81 -5.20
C GLY A 120 6.98 0.31 -4.24
N ILE A 121 7.28 -0.01 -2.97
CA ILE A 121 7.74 1.00 -2.00
C ILE A 121 9.08 1.62 -2.41
N ALA A 122 10.01 0.82 -2.93
CA ALA A 122 11.28 1.32 -3.42
C ALA A 122 11.10 2.33 -4.57
N LEU A 123 10.16 2.08 -5.49
CA LEU A 123 9.83 3.02 -6.57
C LEU A 123 9.32 4.36 -6.01
N PHE A 124 8.42 4.35 -5.02
CA PHE A 124 7.94 5.58 -4.36
C PHE A 124 9.07 6.38 -3.69
N LEU A 125 9.99 5.68 -3.02
CA LEU A 125 11.16 6.30 -2.38
C LEU A 125 12.10 6.93 -3.42
N LEU A 126 12.32 6.25 -4.56
CA LEU A 126 13.12 6.77 -5.67
C LEU A 126 12.44 7.95 -6.37
N GLY A 127 11.13 7.88 -6.58
CA GLY A 127 10.34 8.94 -7.22
C GLY A 127 10.28 10.25 -6.42
N THR A 128 10.62 10.20 -5.13
CA THR A 128 10.70 11.38 -4.24
C THR A 128 12.13 11.77 -3.89
N ARG A 129 13.16 11.22 -4.56
CA ARG A 129 14.59 11.43 -4.22
C ARG A 129 15.00 12.90 -4.23
N ASP A 130 14.54 13.65 -5.22
CA ASP A 130 14.94 15.05 -5.49
C ASP A 130 13.95 16.09 -4.92
N GLY A 131 13.19 15.78 -3.86
CA GLY A 131 12.11 16.64 -3.35
C GLY A 131 12.56 17.99 -2.78
N VAL A 132 11.63 18.96 -2.72
CA VAL A 132 11.93 20.40 -2.48
C VAL A 132 11.79 20.83 -1.01
N ARG A 133 11.22 20.00 -0.13
CA ARG A 133 10.82 20.37 1.25
C ARG A 133 11.42 19.43 2.30
N ASP A 134 12.68 19.66 2.66
CA ASP A 134 13.51 18.71 3.43
C ASP A 134 12.84 18.11 4.68
N GLY A 135 12.24 18.91 5.56
CA GLY A 135 11.64 18.39 6.81
C GLY A 135 10.42 17.49 6.60
N TRP A 136 9.54 17.83 5.66
CA TRP A 136 8.35 17.04 5.35
C TRP A 136 8.67 15.80 4.51
N LEU A 137 9.74 15.87 3.70
CA LEU A 137 10.28 14.72 2.99
C LEU A 137 10.83 13.64 3.93
N VAL A 138 11.52 14.04 5.01
CA VAL A 138 11.98 13.09 6.03
C VAL A 138 10.79 12.39 6.68
N GLY A 139 9.78 13.14 7.14
CA GLY A 139 8.57 12.57 7.74
C GLY A 139 7.81 11.65 6.78
N TYR A 140 7.68 12.05 5.51
CA TYR A 140 7.09 11.21 4.47
C TYR A 140 7.90 9.93 4.25
N ARG A 141 9.23 9.98 4.20
CA ARG A 141 10.09 8.80 3.91
C ARG A 141 10.19 7.82 5.06
N VAL A 142 10.07 8.27 6.30
CA VAL A 142 10.08 7.40 7.48
C VAL A 142 8.96 6.36 7.38
N LEU A 143 7.75 6.76 6.97
CA LEU A 143 6.61 5.85 6.90
C LEU A 143 6.80 4.68 5.88
N PRO A 144 7.07 4.91 4.58
CA PRO A 144 7.38 3.86 3.63
C PRO A 144 8.62 3.08 4.02
N ALA A 145 9.67 3.72 4.56
CA ALA A 145 10.87 3.01 5.00
C ALA A 145 10.57 2.04 6.15
N LEU A 146 9.75 2.46 7.12
CA LEU A 146 9.29 1.58 8.21
C LEU A 146 8.44 0.43 7.69
N ILE A 147 7.49 0.71 6.77
CA ILE A 147 6.64 -0.32 6.16
C ILE A 147 7.49 -1.32 5.35
N PHE A 148 8.46 -0.82 4.60
CA PHE A 148 9.41 -1.64 3.82
C PHE A 148 10.26 -2.52 4.74
N LEU A 149 10.86 -1.94 5.78
CA LEU A 149 11.68 -2.71 6.70
C LEU A 149 10.85 -3.75 7.46
N SER A 150 9.63 -3.38 7.87
CA SER A 150 8.68 -4.29 8.51
C SER A 150 8.30 -5.47 7.60
N SER A 151 8.13 -5.24 6.30
CA SER A 151 7.79 -6.32 5.36
C SER A 151 8.96 -7.29 5.16
N LEU A 152 10.19 -6.78 5.11
CA LEU A 152 11.40 -7.61 5.06
C LEU A 152 11.58 -8.45 6.32
N VAL A 153 11.34 -7.88 7.50
CA VAL A 153 11.37 -8.62 8.77
C VAL A 153 10.32 -9.72 8.77
N GLY A 154 9.08 -9.41 8.36
CA GLY A 154 8.02 -10.41 8.22
C GLY A 154 8.41 -11.56 7.29
N LEU A 155 9.09 -11.25 6.17
CA LEU A 155 9.59 -12.24 5.23
C LEU A 155 10.71 -13.11 5.82
N ALA A 156 11.67 -12.50 6.52
CA ALA A 156 12.75 -13.23 7.18
C ALA A 156 12.23 -14.21 8.23
N LEU A 157 11.25 -13.79 9.05
CA LEU A 157 10.59 -14.65 10.02
C LEU A 157 9.84 -15.81 9.35
N ALA A 158 9.15 -15.54 8.24
CA ALA A 158 8.44 -16.57 7.47
C ALA A 158 9.38 -17.60 6.82
N LEU A 159 10.63 -17.21 6.52
CA LEU A 159 11.67 -18.10 6.01
C LEU A 159 12.35 -18.91 7.11
N GLY A 160 12.62 -18.31 8.27
CA GLY A 160 13.30 -18.95 9.39
C GLY A 160 12.42 -19.85 10.26
N GLY A 161 11.10 -19.71 10.21
CA GLY A 161 10.14 -20.59 10.90
C GLY A 161 9.79 -21.88 10.15
N ARG A 162 10.58 -22.25 9.14
CA ARG A 162 10.46 -23.49 8.36
C ARG A 162 11.51 -24.50 8.78
#